data_AF-A0A1Q9G5T8-F1
#
_entry.id   AF-A0A1Q9G5T8-F1
#
_cell.length_a   1.000
_cell.length_b   1.000
_cell.length_c   1.000
_cell.angle_alpha   90.00
_cell.angle_beta   90.00
_cell.angle_gamma   90.00
#
_symmetry.space_group_name_H-M   'P 1'
#
loop_
_entity.id
_entity.type
_entity.pdbx_description
1 polymer ?
#
loop_
_entity_poly.entity_id
_entity_poly.type
_entity_poly.pdbx_seq_one_letter_code
_entity_poly.pdbx_strand_id
1 'polypeptide(L)'
;MVWGGAYYGGDASSVQSQLVGVKSITTNPNGFAALKYDGTAVSWGHERNVFGEKFSYSTTDVKAIYSNDGAFAAIKNDGSVVTWGDKSTGGTTYSNSHSLTDVKEIFSTNLAFAALKNDGSVVTWGDSYWGGSSYSVSADLTNVETIYSTNAGFAAVKNDGNVVTWRLYGGGDSSSVSHQLFDVVSIFSSWWSFAALKSDGSVITWGEDDAGDSSSISDSLIAITTIASTSNAFAALKQDGSVISWGDPQQSDTSLVKDELVNVTSIYSGAFAFAAIRKDGSVWTWGRDIYGGDSSSVAEQLNR
;
A
#
# COMPACT_ATOMS: atom_id res chain seq x y z
N MET A 1 -17.76 -14.36 -15.88
CA MET A 1 -18.96 -14.42 -15.02
C MET A 1 -18.71 -13.46 -13.86
N VAL A 2 -19.69 -12.64 -13.49
CA VAL A 2 -19.64 -11.77 -12.31
C VAL A 2 -20.70 -12.24 -11.30
N TRP A 3 -20.48 -11.96 -10.02
CA TRP A 3 -21.42 -12.28 -8.93
C TRP A 3 -21.27 -11.23 -7.81
N GLY A 4 -22.29 -11.09 -6.95
CA GLY A 4 -22.31 -10.11 -5.85
C GLY A 4 -23.43 -9.08 -5.97
N GLY A 5 -23.34 -7.99 -5.21
CA GLY A 5 -24.33 -6.91 -5.25
C GLY A 5 -24.28 -6.14 -6.57
N ALA A 6 -25.42 -5.98 -7.24
CA ALA A 6 -25.51 -5.36 -8.57
C ALA A 6 -24.87 -3.96 -8.61
N TYR A 7 -25.13 -3.12 -7.59
CA TYR A 7 -24.58 -1.77 -7.47
C TYR A 7 -23.08 -1.71 -7.19
N TYR A 8 -22.46 -2.82 -6.80
CA TYR A 8 -21.04 -2.90 -6.44
C TYR A 8 -20.27 -3.79 -7.42
N GLY A 9 -20.79 -3.92 -8.66
CA GLY A 9 -20.14 -4.63 -9.75
C GLY A 9 -20.49 -6.11 -9.89
N GLY A 10 -21.47 -6.60 -9.11
CA GLY A 10 -22.10 -7.90 -9.31
C GLY A 10 -22.98 -7.99 -10.57
N ASP A 11 -23.25 -6.85 -11.23
CA ASP A 11 -23.91 -6.77 -12.53
C ASP A 11 -22.98 -6.10 -13.55
N ALA A 12 -22.58 -6.86 -14.58
CA ALA A 12 -21.76 -6.38 -15.69
C ALA A 12 -22.53 -6.39 -17.02
N SER A 13 -23.86 -6.54 -16.99
CA SER A 13 -24.70 -6.65 -18.20
C SER A 13 -24.51 -5.47 -19.16
N SER A 14 -24.32 -4.26 -18.63
CA SER A 14 -24.10 -3.03 -19.40
C SER A 14 -22.79 -3.02 -20.20
N VAL A 15 -21.80 -3.82 -19.80
CA VAL A 15 -20.48 -3.88 -20.43
C VAL A 15 -20.10 -5.28 -20.90
N GLN A 16 -21.01 -6.24 -20.80
CA GLN A 16 -20.75 -7.67 -21.03
C GLN A 16 -20.09 -7.95 -22.39
N SER A 17 -20.52 -7.26 -23.44
CA SER A 17 -19.97 -7.39 -24.80
C SER A 17 -18.55 -6.82 -24.93
N GLN A 18 -18.13 -5.93 -24.03
CA GLN A 18 -16.82 -5.30 -24.00
C GLN A 18 -15.79 -6.11 -23.19
N LEU A 19 -16.25 -7.02 -22.31
CA LEU A 19 -15.41 -7.85 -21.45
C LEU A 19 -14.82 -9.08 -22.18
N VAL A 20 -14.26 -8.84 -23.37
CA VAL A 20 -13.55 -9.84 -24.18
C VAL A 20 -12.09 -9.41 -24.30
N GLY A 21 -11.15 -10.35 -24.17
CA GLY A 21 -9.72 -10.04 -24.23
C GLY A 21 -9.22 -9.24 -23.02
N VAL A 22 -9.80 -9.48 -21.84
CA VAL A 22 -9.36 -8.88 -20.58
C VAL A 22 -7.97 -9.40 -20.21
N LYS A 23 -7.05 -8.47 -19.94
CA LYS A 23 -5.69 -8.71 -19.47
C LYS A 23 -5.63 -8.68 -17.94
N SER A 24 -6.29 -7.73 -17.30
CA SER A 24 -6.31 -7.59 -15.83
C SER A 24 -7.58 -6.89 -15.35
N ILE A 25 -7.91 -7.09 -14.07
CA ILE A 25 -9.01 -6.44 -13.36
C ILE A 25 -8.44 -5.65 -12.17
N THR A 26 -8.86 -4.41 -12.03
CA THR A 26 -8.61 -3.54 -10.87
C THR A 26 -9.94 -3.28 -10.16
N THR A 27 -9.95 -3.26 -8.83
CA THR A 27 -11.19 -3.21 -8.03
C THR A 27 -11.13 -2.17 -6.94
N ASN A 28 -12.26 -1.56 -6.63
CA ASN A 28 -12.49 -0.84 -5.38
C ASN A 28 -13.84 -1.25 -4.76
N PRO A 29 -14.18 -0.82 -3.53
CA PRO A 29 -15.44 -1.16 -2.88
C PRO A 29 -16.70 -0.83 -3.69
N ASN A 30 -16.59 0.10 -4.64
CA ASN A 30 -17.71 0.64 -5.41
C ASN A 30 -17.76 0.11 -6.86
N GLY A 31 -16.81 -0.72 -7.33
CA GLY A 31 -16.83 -1.22 -8.71
C GLY A 31 -15.52 -1.84 -9.20
N PHE A 32 -15.50 -2.13 -10.50
CA PHE A 32 -14.42 -2.82 -11.20
C PHE A 32 -14.00 -2.03 -12.44
N ALA A 33 -12.72 -2.18 -12.81
CA ALA A 33 -12.18 -1.74 -14.08
C ALA A 33 -11.37 -2.89 -14.73
N ALA A 34 -11.69 -3.22 -15.96
CA ALA A 34 -10.96 -4.18 -16.77
C ALA A 34 -10.00 -3.44 -17.72
N LEU A 35 -8.73 -3.86 -17.75
CA LEU A 35 -7.80 -3.53 -18.81
C LEU A 35 -7.76 -4.69 -19.81
N LYS A 36 -7.92 -4.38 -21.10
CA LYS A 36 -7.87 -5.35 -22.20
C LYS A 36 -6.49 -5.40 -22.85
N TYR A 37 -6.20 -6.48 -23.59
CA TYR A 37 -4.93 -6.65 -24.32
C TYR A 37 -4.73 -5.62 -25.44
N ASP A 38 -5.82 -5.04 -25.97
CA ASP A 38 -5.78 -3.97 -26.97
C ASP A 38 -5.56 -2.57 -26.36
N GLY A 39 -5.36 -2.48 -25.04
CA GLY A 39 -5.14 -1.21 -24.35
C GLY A 39 -6.43 -0.44 -24.04
N THR A 40 -7.61 -1.03 -24.28
CA THR A 40 -8.88 -0.44 -23.83
C THR A 40 -9.11 -0.71 -22.34
N ALA A 41 -9.58 0.29 -21.60
CA ALA A 41 -10.19 0.08 -20.28
C ALA A 41 -11.72 0.19 -20.30
N VAL A 42 -12.38 -0.64 -19.48
CA VAL A 42 -13.84 -0.72 -19.31
C VAL A 42 -14.16 -0.78 -17.82
N SER A 43 -15.05 0.06 -17.31
CA SER A 43 -15.48 0.02 -15.90
C SER A 43 -16.97 -0.25 -15.72
N TRP A 44 -17.34 -0.86 -14.61
CA TRP A 44 -18.73 -1.10 -14.20
C TRP A 44 -18.88 -1.14 -12.67
N GLY A 45 -20.10 -1.01 -12.18
CA GLY A 45 -20.41 -0.91 -10.75
C GLY A 45 -21.23 0.34 -10.45
N HIS A 46 -20.98 0.97 -9.30
CA HIS A 46 -21.70 2.16 -8.86
C HIS A 46 -21.58 3.28 -9.91
N GLU A 47 -22.65 4.05 -10.15
CA GLU A 47 -22.70 5.10 -11.19
C GLU A 47 -21.51 6.07 -11.18
N ARG A 48 -21.07 6.50 -9.98
CA ARG A 48 -19.86 7.30 -9.77
C ARG A 48 -18.58 6.69 -10.36
N ASN A 49 -18.45 5.37 -10.36
CA ASN A 49 -17.30 4.61 -10.87
C ASN A 49 -17.41 4.20 -12.34
N VAL A 50 -18.56 4.42 -12.95
CA VAL A 50 -18.73 4.22 -14.38
C VAL A 50 -18.17 5.46 -15.08
N PHE A 51 -17.55 5.27 -16.22
CA PHE A 51 -17.33 6.35 -17.17
C PHE A 51 -18.66 7.10 -17.38
N GLY A 52 -18.76 8.36 -16.91
CA GLY A 52 -20.00 9.16 -17.07
C GLY A 52 -20.43 9.21 -18.54
N GLU A 53 -21.68 9.60 -18.85
CA GLU A 53 -22.25 9.51 -20.23
C GLU A 53 -21.35 10.13 -21.33
N LYS A 54 -20.45 11.06 -20.97
CA LYS A 54 -19.46 11.71 -21.84
C LYS A 54 -18.17 10.91 -22.11
N PHE A 55 -17.91 9.85 -21.34
CA PHE A 55 -16.78 8.92 -21.44
C PHE A 55 -17.22 7.56 -22.03
N SER A 56 -18.30 7.52 -22.80
CA SER A 56 -18.84 6.34 -23.50
C SER A 56 -17.93 5.73 -24.57
N TYR A 57 -16.63 6.05 -24.57
CA TYR A 57 -15.61 5.41 -25.36
C TYR A 57 -14.48 5.00 -24.42
N SER A 58 -14.39 3.69 -24.16
CA SER A 58 -13.14 2.95 -24.00
C SER A 58 -11.91 3.86 -23.95
N THR A 59 -11.29 4.08 -22.79
CA THR A 59 -9.99 4.75 -22.77
C THR A 59 -8.99 3.83 -23.46
N THR A 60 -8.54 4.21 -24.65
CA THR A 60 -7.54 3.45 -25.42
C THR A 60 -6.13 3.78 -24.94
N ASP A 61 -5.18 2.95 -25.35
CA ASP A 61 -3.76 3.11 -25.02
C ASP A 61 -3.47 3.09 -23.51
N VAL A 62 -4.32 2.45 -22.70
CA VAL A 62 -4.10 2.27 -21.27
C VAL A 62 -3.01 1.24 -21.04
N LYS A 63 -2.02 1.61 -20.23
CA LYS A 63 -0.91 0.77 -19.79
C LYS A 63 -1.23 0.07 -18.47
N ALA A 64 -1.81 0.79 -17.50
CA ALA A 64 -2.11 0.29 -16.16
C ALA A 64 -3.28 1.08 -15.53
N ILE A 65 -4.04 0.41 -14.65
CA ILE A 65 -5.16 0.99 -13.91
C ILE A 65 -4.93 0.82 -12.41
N TYR A 66 -5.11 1.91 -11.67
CA TYR A 66 -4.99 2.03 -10.23
C TYR A 66 -6.33 2.47 -9.65
N SER A 67 -6.55 2.23 -8.36
CA SER A 67 -7.79 2.60 -7.68
C SER A 67 -7.57 2.94 -6.22
N ASN A 68 -8.45 3.78 -5.72
CA ASN A 68 -8.73 3.97 -4.31
C ASN A 68 -10.21 3.63 -4.05
N ASP A 69 -10.75 3.87 -2.85
CA ASP A 69 -12.08 3.42 -2.45
C ASP A 69 -13.22 3.97 -3.32
N GLY A 70 -13.03 5.15 -3.93
CA GLY A 70 -14.07 5.85 -4.68
C GLY A 70 -13.73 6.16 -6.13
N ALA A 71 -12.50 5.94 -6.58
CA ALA A 71 -12.03 6.37 -7.89
C ALA A 71 -11.00 5.44 -8.51
N PHE A 72 -10.81 5.63 -9.82
CA PHE A 72 -9.80 4.98 -10.63
C PHE A 72 -8.93 6.00 -11.35
N ALA A 73 -7.68 5.63 -11.58
CA ALA A 73 -6.73 6.36 -12.40
C ALA A 73 -6.03 5.41 -13.36
N ALA A 74 -5.94 5.76 -14.63
CA ALA A 74 -5.23 4.97 -15.64
C ALA A 74 -4.06 5.75 -16.22
N ILE A 75 -2.89 5.12 -16.23
CA ILE A 75 -1.72 5.61 -16.97
C ILE A 75 -1.84 5.09 -18.40
N LYS A 76 -1.71 5.99 -19.37
CA LYS A 76 -1.64 5.67 -20.81
C LYS A 76 -0.21 5.38 -21.26
N ASN A 77 -0.05 4.77 -22.43
CA ASN A 77 1.25 4.44 -23.03
C ASN A 77 2.13 5.68 -23.29
N ASP A 78 1.51 6.85 -23.46
CA ASP A 78 2.18 8.16 -23.60
C ASP A 78 2.57 8.79 -22.26
N GLY A 79 2.33 8.12 -21.12
CA GLY A 79 2.62 8.62 -19.78
C GLY A 79 1.56 9.61 -19.25
N SER A 80 0.48 9.87 -19.99
CA SER A 80 -0.62 10.70 -19.49
C SER A 80 -1.58 9.93 -18.59
N VAL A 81 -2.28 10.62 -17.69
CA VAL A 81 -3.24 10.01 -16.77
C VAL A 81 -4.66 10.48 -17.04
N VAL A 82 -5.60 9.52 -17.03
CA VAL A 82 -7.04 9.77 -17.04
C VAL A 82 -7.65 9.24 -15.75
N THR A 83 -8.57 10.00 -15.15
CA THR A 83 -9.27 9.59 -13.92
C THR A 83 -10.78 9.60 -14.12
N TRP A 84 -11.45 8.67 -13.44
CA TRP A 84 -12.91 8.56 -13.38
C TRP A 84 -13.30 8.03 -11.99
N GLY A 85 -14.54 8.22 -11.56
CA GLY A 85 -14.93 7.89 -10.19
C GLY A 85 -15.59 9.04 -9.44
N ASP A 86 -15.68 8.87 -8.13
CA ASP A 86 -16.10 9.91 -7.22
C ASP A 86 -15.10 11.08 -7.21
N LYS A 87 -15.60 12.28 -7.57
CA LYS A 87 -14.89 13.57 -7.49
C LYS A 87 -14.14 13.76 -6.18
N SER A 88 -14.77 13.45 -5.05
CA SER A 88 -14.21 13.71 -3.72
C SER A 88 -12.93 12.91 -3.46
N THR A 89 -12.78 11.78 -4.15
CA THR A 89 -11.64 10.86 -4.03
C THR A 89 -10.67 10.94 -5.22
N GLY A 90 -10.78 11.98 -6.06
CA GLY A 90 -9.88 12.18 -7.20
C GLY A 90 -10.34 11.53 -8.51
N GLY A 91 -11.59 11.09 -8.59
CA GLY A 91 -12.20 10.47 -9.77
C GLY A 91 -12.55 11.43 -10.92
N THR A 92 -12.05 12.66 -10.89
CA THR A 92 -12.20 13.59 -12.02
C THR A 92 -11.02 14.54 -12.07
N THR A 93 -10.51 14.79 -13.27
CA THR A 93 -9.52 15.85 -13.52
C THR A 93 -10.25 17.20 -13.56
N TYR A 94 -10.45 17.85 -12.42
CA TYR A 94 -10.99 19.22 -12.39
C TYR A 94 -10.00 20.22 -13.00
N SER A 95 -10.23 20.54 -14.27
CA SER A 95 -10.23 21.88 -14.88
C SER A 95 -9.04 22.84 -14.73
N ASN A 96 -7.99 22.58 -13.94
CA ASN A 96 -6.86 23.49 -13.78
C ASN A 96 -5.52 22.81 -14.12
N SER A 97 -5.25 22.82 -15.44
CA SER A 97 -3.99 23.20 -16.08
C SER A 97 -2.74 22.32 -16.05
N HIS A 98 -2.76 21.08 -15.57
CA HIS A 98 -1.70 20.14 -15.96
C HIS A 98 -2.32 18.81 -16.34
N SER A 99 -2.31 18.48 -17.63
CA SER A 99 -2.36 17.08 -18.04
C SER A 99 -1.26 16.36 -17.26
N LEU A 100 -1.66 15.51 -16.32
CA LEU A 100 -0.74 14.60 -15.63
C LEU A 100 -0.07 13.80 -16.75
N THR A 101 1.19 14.10 -16.99
CA THR A 101 2.02 13.62 -18.11
C THR A 101 3.35 13.14 -17.57
N ASP A 102 4.06 12.32 -18.35
CA ASP A 102 5.32 11.70 -17.93
C ASP A 102 5.21 10.94 -16.61
N VAL A 103 4.03 10.37 -16.31
CA VAL A 103 3.79 9.58 -15.10
C VAL A 103 4.39 8.19 -15.27
N LYS A 104 5.26 7.83 -14.32
CA LYS A 104 5.89 6.52 -14.19
C LYS A 104 4.94 5.53 -13.52
N GLU A 105 4.38 5.93 -12.37
CA GLU A 105 3.61 5.07 -11.48
C GLU A 105 2.62 5.89 -10.62
N ILE A 106 1.54 5.26 -10.17
CA ILE A 106 0.53 5.87 -9.30
C ILE A 106 0.40 5.05 -8.03
N PHE A 107 0.35 5.75 -6.91
CA PHE A 107 0.16 5.23 -5.56
C PHE A 107 -1.15 5.78 -5.00
N SER A 108 -1.79 5.04 -4.10
CA SER A 108 -3.11 5.39 -3.58
C SER A 108 -3.18 5.20 -2.07
N THR A 109 -3.80 6.16 -1.40
CA THR A 109 -4.42 5.94 -0.08
C THR A 109 -5.89 5.55 -0.31
N ASN A 110 -6.69 5.45 0.76
CA ASN A 110 -8.10 5.12 0.62
C ASN A 110 -8.88 6.14 -0.22
N LEU A 111 -8.53 7.45 -0.18
CA LEU A 111 -9.29 8.51 -0.86
C LEU A 111 -8.43 9.51 -1.65
N ALA A 112 -7.14 9.23 -1.85
CA ALA A 112 -6.25 10.09 -2.63
C ALA A 112 -5.26 9.30 -3.47
N PHE A 113 -4.59 10.02 -4.38
CA PHE A 113 -3.56 9.49 -5.27
C PHE A 113 -2.29 10.34 -5.22
N ALA A 114 -1.16 9.70 -5.50
CA ALA A 114 0.12 10.31 -5.76
C ALA A 114 0.73 9.71 -7.05
N ALA A 115 1.04 10.56 -8.03
CA ALA A 115 1.72 10.16 -9.26
C ALA A 115 3.21 10.48 -9.14
N LEU A 116 4.05 9.45 -9.26
CA LEU A 116 5.48 9.59 -9.46
C LEU A 116 5.75 9.79 -10.95
N LYS A 117 6.44 10.87 -11.30
CA LYS A 117 6.85 11.18 -12.68
C LYS A 117 8.22 10.59 -13.01
N ASN A 118 8.53 10.45 -14.30
CA ASN A 118 9.82 9.95 -14.80
C ASN A 118 11.01 10.85 -14.40
N ASP A 119 10.76 12.14 -14.12
CA ASP A 119 11.77 13.09 -13.63
C ASP A 119 12.00 13.01 -12.11
N GLY A 120 11.31 12.10 -11.41
CA GLY A 120 11.40 11.96 -9.95
C GLY A 120 10.59 12.99 -9.17
N SER A 121 9.76 13.81 -9.82
CA SER A 121 8.80 14.68 -9.12
C SER A 121 7.48 13.95 -8.81
N VAL A 122 6.72 14.47 -7.84
CA VAL A 122 5.45 13.87 -7.41
C VAL A 122 4.31 14.88 -7.51
N VAL A 123 3.17 14.44 -8.06
CA VAL A 123 1.92 15.21 -8.10
C VAL A 123 0.84 14.45 -7.36
N THR A 124 0.10 15.11 -6.46
CA THR A 124 -0.98 14.50 -5.66
C THR A 124 -2.34 15.08 -6.02
N TRP A 125 -3.40 14.27 -5.90
CA TRP A 125 -4.78 14.72 -6.04
C TRP A 125 -5.75 13.82 -5.26
N GLY A 126 -7.01 14.25 -5.15
CA GLY A 126 -8.04 13.57 -4.36
C GLY A 126 -8.31 14.28 -3.05
N ASP A 127 -8.78 13.55 -2.04
CA ASP A 127 -9.15 14.16 -0.76
C ASP A 127 -7.91 14.64 0.00
N SER A 128 -7.86 15.94 0.33
CA SER A 128 -6.73 16.54 1.02
C SER A 128 -6.50 15.99 2.43
N TYR A 129 -7.55 15.51 3.12
CA TYR A 129 -7.44 14.90 4.43
C TYR A 129 -6.82 13.50 4.37
N TRP A 130 -6.75 12.89 3.18
CA TRP A 130 -6.23 11.55 2.94
C TRP A 130 -4.97 11.54 2.07
N GLY A 131 -4.26 12.67 2.01
CA GLY A 131 -2.98 12.78 1.30
C GLY A 131 -3.07 13.34 -0.12
N GLY A 132 -4.25 13.81 -0.55
CA GLY A 132 -4.45 14.42 -1.87
C GLY A 132 -3.80 15.79 -2.06
N SER A 133 -3.20 16.36 -1.01
CA SER A 133 -2.44 17.62 -1.07
C SER A 133 -1.06 17.45 -0.44
N SER A 134 -0.01 17.60 -1.25
CA SER A 134 1.39 17.66 -0.83
C SER A 134 1.95 19.09 -0.80
N TYR A 135 1.10 20.12 -0.82
CA TYR A 135 1.51 21.53 -0.97
C TYR A 135 2.65 21.94 -0.02
N SER A 136 2.58 21.53 1.25
CA SER A 136 3.57 21.86 2.28
C SER A 136 4.96 21.25 2.07
N VAL A 137 5.08 20.20 1.26
CA VAL A 137 6.34 19.49 0.98
C VAL A 137 6.68 19.45 -0.51
N SER A 138 5.96 20.22 -1.33
CA SER A 138 6.07 20.18 -2.79
C SER A 138 7.47 20.49 -3.31
N ALA A 139 8.25 21.32 -2.61
CA ALA A 139 9.64 21.62 -2.95
C ALA A 139 10.59 20.44 -2.71
N ASP A 140 10.25 19.55 -1.76
CA ASP A 140 11.10 18.42 -1.35
C ASP A 140 10.82 17.15 -2.16
N LEU A 141 9.66 17.09 -2.83
CA LEU A 141 9.21 15.99 -3.70
C LEU A 141 9.90 16.03 -5.08
N THR A 142 11.23 15.93 -5.05
CA THR A 142 12.11 15.85 -6.22
C THR A 142 13.08 14.69 -6.06
N ASN A 143 13.58 14.10 -7.15
CA ASN A 143 14.45 12.92 -7.11
C ASN A 143 13.86 11.76 -6.28
N VAL A 144 12.54 11.61 -6.28
CA VAL A 144 11.82 10.50 -5.65
C VAL A 144 12.06 9.23 -6.46
N GLU A 145 12.47 8.17 -5.78
CA GLU A 145 12.67 6.85 -6.37
C GLU A 145 11.35 6.06 -6.40
N THR A 146 10.65 6.06 -5.27
CA THR A 146 9.40 5.34 -5.04
C THR A 146 8.56 5.97 -3.92
N ILE A 147 7.29 5.59 -3.83
CA ILE A 147 6.34 6.07 -2.82
C ILE A 147 5.71 4.88 -2.11
N TYR A 148 5.44 5.04 -0.83
CA TYR A 148 4.72 4.09 0.02
C TYR A 148 3.47 4.78 0.57
N SER A 149 2.44 3.99 0.81
CA SER A 149 1.14 4.47 1.30
C SER A 149 0.71 3.69 2.53
N THR A 150 0.06 4.39 3.45
CA THR A 150 -0.87 3.79 4.42
C THR A 150 -2.30 4.01 3.91
N ASN A 151 -3.32 3.76 4.75
CA ASN A 151 -4.70 4.08 4.41
C ASN A 151 -4.92 5.57 4.16
N ALA A 152 -4.06 6.47 4.68
CA ALA A 152 -4.28 7.92 4.57
C ALA A 152 -3.02 8.79 4.42
N GLY A 153 -1.82 8.24 4.64
CA GLY A 153 -0.55 8.93 4.55
C GLY A 153 0.32 8.40 3.42
N PHE A 154 1.30 9.20 3.01
CA PHE A 154 2.30 8.80 2.04
C PHE A 154 3.71 9.06 2.57
N ALA A 155 4.67 8.24 2.13
CA ALA A 155 6.09 8.41 2.35
C ALA A 155 6.85 8.19 1.04
N ALA A 156 7.56 9.21 0.56
CA ALA A 156 8.40 9.13 -0.64
C ALA A 156 9.85 8.90 -0.23
N VAL A 157 10.47 7.84 -0.75
CA VAL A 157 11.91 7.60 -0.62
C VAL A 157 12.61 8.22 -1.82
N LYS A 158 13.58 9.09 -1.56
CA LYS A 158 14.39 9.76 -2.57
C LYS A 158 15.60 8.91 -2.94
N ASN A 159 16.20 9.19 -4.10
CA ASN A 159 17.39 8.50 -4.60
C ASN A 159 18.62 8.57 -3.66
N ASP A 160 18.64 9.51 -2.72
CA ASP A 160 19.68 9.69 -1.70
C ASP A 160 19.34 8.99 -0.36
N GLY A 161 18.23 8.25 -0.30
CA GLY A 161 17.75 7.57 0.91
C GLY A 161 17.02 8.47 1.91
N ASN A 162 16.82 9.76 1.62
CA ASN A 162 15.99 10.62 2.46
C ASN A 162 14.49 10.35 2.23
N VAL A 163 13.68 10.49 3.28
CA VAL A 163 12.23 10.30 3.19
C VAL A 163 11.48 11.62 3.35
N VAL A 164 10.53 11.87 2.47
CA VAL A 164 9.57 12.98 2.57
C VAL A 164 8.18 12.39 2.79
N THR A 165 7.53 12.73 3.89
CA THR A 165 6.16 12.29 4.20
C THR A 165 5.17 13.44 4.06
N TRP A 166 3.92 13.13 3.77
CA TRP A 166 2.85 14.13 3.81
C TRP A 166 1.52 13.55 4.30
N ARG A 167 0.66 14.49 4.72
CA ARG A 167 -0.58 14.36 5.49
C ARG A 167 -0.33 14.25 7.00
N LEU A 168 -1.00 15.09 7.81
CA LEU A 168 -0.73 15.25 9.26
C LEU A 168 -1.25 14.09 10.14
N TYR A 169 -2.26 13.41 9.65
CA TYR A 169 -2.86 12.18 10.18
C TYR A 169 -2.27 10.82 9.77
N GLY A 170 -2.75 9.71 10.33
CA GLY A 170 -2.77 8.40 9.68
C GLY A 170 -1.46 7.90 9.06
N GLY A 171 -0.33 8.19 9.70
CA GLY A 171 1.00 7.75 9.26
C GLY A 171 1.84 8.78 8.53
N GLY A 172 1.27 9.90 8.07
CA GLY A 172 2.02 10.88 7.28
C GLY A 172 2.82 11.91 8.09
N ASP A 173 2.54 12.06 9.40
CA ASP A 173 3.33 12.94 10.28
C ASP A 173 4.55 12.18 10.81
N SER A 174 5.71 12.54 10.29
CA SER A 174 7.02 12.03 10.70
C SER A 174 7.83 13.07 11.49
N SER A 175 7.23 14.17 11.92
CA SER A 175 7.95 15.31 12.50
C SER A 175 8.86 14.93 13.68
N SER A 176 8.41 13.99 14.53
CA SER A 176 9.16 13.47 15.68
C SER A 176 10.42 12.69 15.31
N VAL A 177 10.46 12.07 14.12
CA VAL A 177 11.57 11.22 13.65
C VAL A 177 12.23 11.74 12.38
N SER A 178 11.81 12.90 11.86
CA SER A 178 12.29 13.49 10.60
C SER A 178 13.82 13.55 10.47
N HIS A 179 14.52 13.86 11.57
CA HIS A 179 15.98 13.90 11.64
C HIS A 179 16.68 12.54 11.52
N GLN A 180 15.93 11.43 11.54
CA GLN A 180 16.44 10.05 11.47
C GLN A 180 16.16 9.39 10.11
N LEU A 181 15.29 10.00 9.28
CA LEU A 181 14.79 9.46 8.01
C LEU A 181 15.74 9.72 6.83
N PHE A 182 16.95 9.20 6.96
CA PHE A 182 18.02 9.21 5.97
C PHE A 182 18.62 7.80 5.83
N ASP A 183 19.33 7.53 4.74
CA ASP A 183 19.89 6.21 4.40
C ASP A 183 18.83 5.08 4.41
N VAL A 184 17.57 5.43 4.13
CA VAL A 184 16.45 4.47 4.07
C VAL A 184 16.52 3.69 2.77
N VAL A 185 16.43 2.35 2.88
CA VAL A 185 16.47 1.43 1.74
C VAL A 185 15.11 0.78 1.43
N SER A 186 14.21 0.73 2.42
CA SER A 186 12.86 0.20 2.24
C SER A 186 11.91 0.77 3.30
N ILE A 187 10.63 0.92 2.94
CA ILE A 187 9.56 1.27 3.88
C ILE A 187 8.53 0.15 3.88
N PHE A 188 7.99 -0.14 5.05
CA PHE A 188 6.93 -1.10 5.27
C PHE A 188 5.74 -0.38 5.90
N SER A 189 4.54 -0.63 5.38
CA SER A 189 3.31 0.05 5.81
C SER A 189 2.40 -0.87 6.61
N SER A 190 1.81 -0.34 7.67
CA SER A 190 0.56 -0.84 8.26
C SER A 190 -0.61 0.02 7.75
N TRP A 191 -1.80 -0.10 8.33
CA TRP A 191 -2.92 0.78 7.98
C TRP A 191 -2.67 2.25 8.30
N TRP A 192 -1.88 2.56 9.33
CA TRP A 192 -1.74 3.93 9.84
C TRP A 192 -0.31 4.28 10.29
N SER A 193 0.65 3.38 10.11
CA SER A 193 2.03 3.56 10.53
C SER A 193 3.00 3.03 9.47
N PHE A 194 4.24 3.49 9.55
CA PHE A 194 5.34 3.07 8.70
C PHE A 194 6.52 2.59 9.54
N ALA A 195 7.31 1.68 8.97
CA ALA A 195 8.62 1.30 9.45
C ALA A 195 9.64 1.44 8.31
N ALA A 196 10.63 2.32 8.46
CA ALA A 196 11.73 2.50 7.54
C ALA A 196 12.92 1.65 7.96
N LEU A 197 13.34 0.74 7.07
CA LEU A 197 14.59 0.00 7.21
C LEU A 197 15.72 0.81 6.59
N LYS A 198 16.75 1.09 7.38
CA LYS A 198 17.96 1.80 6.97
C LYS A 198 19.02 0.84 6.46
N SER A 199 19.96 1.36 5.67
CA SER A 199 21.07 0.59 5.10
C SER A 199 22.01 -0.03 6.14
N ASP A 200 22.07 0.53 7.35
CA ASP A 200 22.82 -0.01 8.49
C ASP A 200 22.06 -1.12 9.25
N GLY A 201 20.83 -1.44 8.83
CA GLY A 201 19.96 -2.42 9.47
C GLY A 201 19.20 -1.89 10.69
N SER A 202 19.24 -0.59 10.98
CA SER A 202 18.35 0.02 11.98
C SER A 202 16.96 0.28 11.41
N VAL A 203 15.95 0.34 12.28
CA VAL A 203 14.56 0.63 11.89
C VAL A 203 14.02 1.84 12.63
N ILE A 204 13.43 2.77 11.87
CA ILE A 204 12.73 3.95 12.38
C ILE A 204 11.24 3.78 12.11
N THR A 205 10.39 3.93 13.12
CA THR A 205 8.94 3.85 12.95
C THR A 205 8.28 5.20 13.22
N TRP A 206 7.13 5.41 12.58
CA TRP A 206 6.27 6.56 12.86
C TRP A 206 4.84 6.26 12.44
N GLY A 207 3.93 7.16 12.82
CA GLY A 207 2.52 7.11 12.48
C GLY A 207 1.63 6.90 13.68
N GLU A 208 0.40 6.46 13.40
CA GLU A 208 -0.65 6.30 14.40
C GLU A 208 -0.80 4.84 14.82
N ASP A 209 -1.55 4.64 15.90
CA ASP A 209 -1.76 3.37 16.62
C ASP A 209 -0.50 2.79 17.28
N ASP A 210 -0.70 1.68 17.99
CA ASP A 210 0.33 0.94 18.71
C ASP A 210 1.54 0.57 17.82
N ALA A 211 1.34 0.42 16.50
CA ALA A 211 2.41 0.06 15.57
C ALA A 211 3.37 1.22 15.23
N GLY A 212 2.93 2.47 15.39
CA GLY A 212 3.77 3.65 15.17
C GLY A 212 4.79 3.86 16.30
N ASP A 213 4.44 3.45 17.52
CA ASP A 213 5.29 3.58 18.70
C ASP A 213 6.15 2.32 18.93
N SER A 214 7.43 2.42 18.58
CA SER A 214 8.44 1.39 18.87
C SER A 214 9.38 1.79 20.01
N SER A 215 9.03 2.79 20.84
CA SER A 215 9.93 3.34 21.86
C SER A 215 10.36 2.31 22.92
N SER A 216 9.52 1.31 23.21
CA SER A 216 9.82 0.23 24.15
C SER A 216 10.85 -0.79 23.64
N ILE A 217 11.11 -0.81 22.33
CA ILE A 217 11.99 -1.78 21.67
C ILE A 217 13.05 -1.13 20.76
N SER A 218 13.21 0.20 20.81
CA SER A 218 14.11 0.96 19.92
C SER A 218 15.54 0.43 19.93
N ASP A 219 16.07 0.10 21.10
CA ASP A 219 17.43 -0.47 21.26
C ASP A 219 17.58 -1.86 20.59
N SER A 220 16.48 -2.55 20.33
CA SER A 220 16.47 -3.89 19.73
C SER A 220 16.23 -3.88 18.22
N LEU A 221 15.81 -2.75 17.66
CA LEU A 221 15.55 -2.53 16.23
C LEU A 221 16.83 -2.22 15.44
N ILE A 222 17.83 -3.08 15.62
CA ILE A 222 19.15 -3.03 14.98
C ILE A 222 19.49 -4.37 14.34
N ALA A 223 20.34 -4.34 13.30
CA ALA A 223 20.70 -5.52 12.52
C ALA A 223 19.48 -6.26 11.93
N ILE A 224 18.48 -5.50 11.48
CA ILE A 224 17.28 -5.99 10.81
C ILE A 224 17.60 -6.27 9.33
N THR A 225 17.08 -7.38 8.80
CA THR A 225 17.22 -7.77 7.38
C THR A 225 15.95 -7.52 6.58
N THR A 226 14.78 -7.71 7.19
CA THR A 226 13.48 -7.44 6.57
C THR A 226 12.41 -7.24 7.64
N ILE A 227 11.29 -6.65 7.22
CA ILE A 227 10.09 -6.45 8.05
C ILE A 227 8.90 -7.10 7.33
N ALA A 228 7.94 -7.59 8.09
CA ALA A 228 6.59 -7.92 7.64
C ALA A 228 5.58 -7.07 8.41
N SER A 229 4.47 -6.71 7.76
CA SER A 229 3.45 -5.83 8.35
C SER A 229 2.08 -6.49 8.29
N THR A 230 1.35 -6.46 9.40
CA THR A 230 -0.10 -6.66 9.39
C THR A 230 -0.81 -5.30 9.33
N SER A 231 -2.13 -5.31 9.48
CA SER A 231 -2.95 -4.10 9.58
C SER A 231 -2.51 -3.15 10.69
N ASN A 232 -2.12 -3.64 11.88
CA ASN A 232 -1.73 -2.78 13.01
C ASN A 232 -0.52 -3.31 13.81
N ALA A 233 0.35 -4.11 13.20
CA ALA A 233 1.58 -4.57 13.83
C ALA A 233 2.68 -4.81 12.81
N PHE A 234 3.91 -4.92 13.30
CA PHE A 234 5.09 -5.26 12.52
C PHE A 234 5.86 -6.41 13.17
N ALA A 235 6.59 -7.14 12.34
CA ALA A 235 7.58 -8.12 12.75
C ALA A 235 8.88 -7.87 11.97
N ALA A 236 10.02 -7.86 12.64
CA ALA A 236 11.33 -7.67 12.06
C ALA A 236 12.18 -8.93 12.23
N LEU A 237 12.78 -9.39 11.14
CA LEU A 237 13.76 -10.48 11.15
C LEU A 237 15.17 -9.89 11.32
N LYS A 238 15.88 -10.34 12.34
CA LYS A 238 17.27 -9.92 12.60
C LYS A 238 18.26 -10.78 11.81
N GLN A 239 19.48 -10.27 11.63
CA GLN A 239 20.59 -10.97 10.99
C GLN A 239 20.97 -12.28 11.71
N ASP A 240 20.74 -12.36 13.03
CA ASP A 240 20.98 -13.57 13.82
C ASP A 240 19.86 -14.63 13.72
N GLY A 241 18.81 -14.34 12.94
CA GLY A 241 17.66 -15.22 12.75
C GLY A 241 16.63 -15.17 13.88
N SER A 242 16.73 -14.22 14.83
CA SER A 242 15.64 -13.95 15.78
C SER A 242 14.60 -13.00 15.19
N VAL A 243 13.37 -13.06 15.70
CA VAL A 243 12.26 -12.16 15.30
C VAL A 243 11.82 -11.30 16.47
N ILE A 244 11.58 -10.02 16.20
CA ILE A 244 10.97 -9.07 17.14
C ILE A 244 9.68 -8.58 16.53
N SER A 245 8.62 -8.50 17.33
CA SER A 245 7.31 -7.98 16.93
C SER A 245 6.88 -6.82 17.84
N TRP A 246 6.12 -5.88 17.27
CA TRP A 246 5.54 -4.74 17.98
C TRP A 246 4.27 -4.25 17.31
N GLY A 247 3.53 -3.38 17.98
CA GLY A 247 2.20 -2.92 17.55
C GLY A 247 1.07 -3.54 18.36
N ASP A 248 -0.14 -3.56 17.80
CA ASP A 248 -1.36 -4.09 18.45
C ASP A 248 -1.06 -5.43 19.15
N PRO A 249 -1.18 -5.51 20.49
CA PRO A 249 -0.85 -6.71 21.24
C PRO A 249 -1.58 -7.98 20.77
N GLN A 250 -2.79 -7.86 20.19
CA GLN A 250 -3.52 -9.02 19.63
C GLN A 250 -2.88 -9.58 18.35
N GLN A 251 -1.99 -8.82 17.71
CA GLN A 251 -1.30 -9.18 16.48
C GLN A 251 0.20 -9.39 16.71
N SER A 252 0.79 -8.67 17.65
CA SER A 252 2.24 -8.63 17.89
C SER A 252 2.71 -9.51 19.04
N ASP A 253 1.83 -10.03 19.91
CA ASP A 253 2.26 -10.86 21.03
C ASP A 253 2.85 -12.19 20.54
N THR A 254 4.10 -12.43 20.94
CA THR A 254 4.87 -13.65 20.63
C THR A 254 5.11 -14.51 21.86
N SER A 255 4.51 -14.19 23.01
CA SER A 255 4.74 -14.88 24.29
C SER A 255 4.60 -16.40 24.20
N LEU A 256 3.67 -16.90 23.39
CA LEU A 256 3.42 -18.33 23.20
C LEU A 256 4.40 -19.04 22.25
N VAL A 257 5.14 -18.30 21.42
CA VAL A 257 6.04 -18.85 20.38
C VAL A 257 7.46 -18.30 20.48
N LYS A 258 7.77 -17.51 21.51
CA LYS A 258 9.01 -16.75 21.66
C LYS A 258 10.27 -17.60 21.51
N ASP A 259 10.27 -18.79 22.13
CA ASP A 259 11.42 -19.69 22.12
C ASP A 259 11.65 -20.33 20.73
N GLU A 260 10.63 -20.30 19.88
CA GLU A 260 10.67 -20.87 18.53
C GLU A 260 11.00 -19.81 17.46
N LEU A 261 10.92 -18.52 17.78
CA LEU A 261 11.27 -17.42 16.89
C LEU A 261 12.79 -17.16 16.82
N VAL A 262 13.55 -18.25 16.64
CA VAL A 262 15.00 -18.28 16.49
C VAL A 262 15.39 -19.15 15.30
N ASN A 263 16.55 -18.86 14.68
CA ASN A 263 16.98 -19.49 13.42
C ASN A 263 15.92 -19.34 12.30
N VAL A 264 15.16 -18.25 12.33
CA VAL A 264 14.20 -17.87 11.29
C VAL A 264 14.95 -17.42 10.04
N THR A 265 14.51 -17.89 8.88
CA THR A 265 15.05 -17.51 7.57
C THR A 265 14.13 -16.58 6.80
N SER A 266 12.83 -16.57 7.11
CA SER A 266 11.85 -15.72 6.44
C SER A 266 10.64 -15.45 7.32
N ILE A 267 10.06 -14.26 7.20
CA ILE A 267 8.83 -13.85 7.87
C ILE A 267 7.81 -13.39 6.83
N TYR A 268 6.53 -13.63 7.13
CA TYR A 268 5.40 -13.29 6.29
C TYR A 268 4.27 -12.75 7.16
N SER A 269 3.35 -12.01 6.54
CA SER A 269 2.16 -11.48 7.19
C SER A 269 0.90 -11.76 6.37
N GLY A 270 -0.18 -12.02 7.09
CA GLY A 270 -1.55 -11.86 6.60
C GLY A 270 -2.14 -10.53 7.07
N ALA A 271 -3.46 -10.43 7.06
CA ALA A 271 -4.14 -9.20 7.51
C ALA A 271 -3.89 -8.89 9.00
N PHE A 272 -3.92 -9.90 9.88
CA PHE A 272 -3.81 -9.71 11.34
C PHE A 272 -2.97 -10.79 12.06
N ALA A 273 -2.18 -11.54 11.30
CA ALA A 273 -1.35 -12.62 11.80
C ALA A 273 -0.04 -12.68 11.03
N PHE A 274 0.98 -13.29 11.64
CA PHE A 274 2.29 -13.48 11.06
C PHE A 274 2.63 -14.96 10.98
N ALA A 275 3.57 -15.28 10.09
CA ALA A 275 4.19 -16.60 10.00
C ALA A 275 5.72 -16.45 9.84
N ALA A 276 6.47 -17.34 10.45
CA ALA A 276 7.92 -17.43 10.33
C ALA A 276 8.32 -18.84 9.86
N ILE A 277 9.26 -18.92 8.93
CA ILE A 277 9.89 -20.17 8.50
C ILE A 277 11.27 -20.25 9.13
N ARG A 278 11.56 -21.34 9.84
CA ARG A 278 12.86 -21.63 10.43
C ARG A 278 13.76 -22.37 9.46
N LYS A 279 15.06 -22.36 9.75
CA LYS A 279 16.10 -23.04 8.96
C LYS A 279 15.89 -24.56 8.84
N ASP A 280 15.23 -25.17 9.81
CA ASP A 280 14.86 -26.59 9.77
C ASP A 280 13.62 -26.87 8.91
N GLY A 281 12.95 -25.84 8.39
CA GLY A 281 11.73 -25.95 7.60
C GLY A 281 10.45 -25.79 8.40
N SER A 282 10.53 -25.72 9.74
CA SER A 282 9.33 -25.57 10.58
C SER A 282 8.69 -24.19 10.45
N VAL A 283 7.36 -24.15 10.59
CA VAL A 283 6.56 -22.93 10.44
C VAL A 283 5.84 -22.59 11.74
N TRP A 284 6.05 -21.36 12.21
CA TRP A 284 5.44 -20.85 13.43
C TRP A 284 4.61 -19.61 13.14
N THR A 285 3.44 -19.51 13.76
CA THR A 285 2.50 -18.40 13.56
C THR A 285 2.20 -17.71 14.88
N TRP A 286 1.83 -16.43 14.80
CA TRP A 286 1.29 -15.66 15.93
C TRP A 286 0.38 -14.54 15.44
N GLY A 287 -0.33 -13.90 16.37
CA GLY A 287 -1.35 -12.89 16.10
C GLY A 287 -2.77 -13.44 16.25
N ARG A 288 -3.74 -12.87 15.53
CA ARG A 288 -5.16 -13.23 15.75
C ARG A 288 -5.50 -14.64 15.23
N ASP A 289 -6.04 -15.49 16.09
CA ASP A 289 -6.37 -16.89 15.81
C ASP A 289 -7.18 -17.09 14.53
N ILE A 290 -8.27 -16.32 14.37
CA ILE A 290 -9.19 -16.45 13.21
C ILE A 290 -8.55 -16.03 11.88
N TYR A 291 -7.36 -15.42 11.91
CA TYR A 291 -6.58 -15.01 10.75
C TYR A 291 -5.32 -15.88 10.55
N GLY A 292 -5.23 -17.02 11.24
CA GLY A 292 -4.09 -17.95 11.14
C GLY A 292 -2.97 -17.66 12.15
N GLY A 293 -3.25 -16.88 13.20
CA GLY A 293 -2.30 -16.63 14.28
C GLY A 293 -1.99 -17.88 15.12
N ASP A 294 -2.96 -18.79 15.26
CA ASP A 294 -2.79 -20.06 15.97
C ASP A 294 -2.75 -21.25 15.00
N SER A 295 -1.58 -21.86 14.86
CA SER A 295 -1.34 -23.06 14.04
C SER A 295 -1.21 -24.35 14.86
N SER A 296 -1.51 -24.32 16.17
CA SER A 296 -1.39 -25.46 17.07
C SER A 296 -2.16 -26.70 16.59
N SER A 297 -3.33 -26.49 15.97
CA SER A 297 -4.18 -27.56 15.41
C SER A 297 -3.54 -28.33 14.25
N VAL A 298 -2.51 -27.78 13.60
CA VAL A 298 -1.80 -28.36 12.45
C VAL A 298 -0.29 -28.43 12.69
N ALA A 299 0.18 -28.24 13.92
CA ALA A 299 1.60 -28.18 14.26
C ALA A 299 2.40 -29.42 13.80
N GLU A 300 1.81 -30.62 13.86
CA GLU A 300 2.46 -31.84 13.38
C GLU A 300 2.74 -31.85 11.87
N GLN A 301 2.04 -31.04 11.09
CA GLN A 301 2.24 -30.91 9.64
C GLN A 301 3.24 -29.81 9.30
N LEU A 302 3.35 -28.79 10.17
CA LEU A 302 4.17 -27.60 9.96
C LEU A 302 5.55 -27.69 10.61
N ASN A 303 5.74 -28.53 11.64
CA ASN A 303 6.97 -28.58 12.45
C ASN A 303 7.80 -29.85 12.20
N ARG A 304 7.78 -30.38 10.96
CA ARG A 304 8.52 -31.60 10.58
C ARG A 304 9.77 -31.31 9.77
#